data_AF-A0A7S1UQY8-F1
#
_entry.id   AF-A0A7S1UQY8-F1
#
_cell.length_a   1.000
_cell.length_b   1.000
_cell.length_c   1.000
_cell.angle_alpha   90.00
_cell.angle_beta   90.00
_cell.angle_gamma   90.00
#
_symmetry.space_group_name_H-M   'P 1'
#
loop_
_entity.id
_entity.type
_entity.pdbx_description
1 polymer ?
#
loop_
_entity_poly.entity_id
_entity_poly.type
_entity_poly.pdbx_seq_one_letter_code
_entity_poly.pdbx_strand_id
1 'polypeptide(L)'
;IFYLLASFSHPRASSTTTLYNTMASAMLRPFAQRTSSRVGSASSFRAFMSTKSGDDAKRPEKLARLHLEDGTTLTGRSFGSHESVEGEVVFSTGMVGYPESLTDPSYQGQILTLTSPMVGNYGVPDRTVKDEWGLPKYFESDRIHAKALLVQDYSHHYSHWNAASSLGDWLKEEGVPGISD
;
A
#
# COMPACT_ATOMS: atom_id res chain seq x y z
N ILE A 1 -14.07 14.78 -3.81
CA ILE A 1 -14.48 13.79 -2.79
C ILE A 1 -15.39 12.78 -3.49
N PHE A 2 -14.85 11.62 -3.88
CA PHE A 2 -15.64 10.54 -4.49
C PHE A 2 -15.51 9.26 -3.66
N TYR A 3 -16.63 8.53 -3.61
CA TYR A 3 -16.93 7.38 -2.76
C TYR A 3 -16.44 6.05 -3.35
N LEU A 4 -16.19 5.08 -2.46
CA LEU A 4 -15.97 3.67 -2.79
C LEU A 4 -17.30 2.90 -2.67
N LEU A 5 -17.74 2.27 -3.77
CA LEU A 5 -18.84 1.29 -3.77
C LEU A 5 -18.24 -0.13 -3.84
N ALA A 6 -18.50 -0.95 -2.82
CA ALA A 6 -18.26 -2.38 -2.87
C ALA A 6 -19.29 -3.02 -3.79
N SER A 7 -18.86 -3.60 -4.92
CA SER A 7 -19.74 -4.38 -5.79
C SER A 7 -19.57 -5.87 -5.50
N PHE A 8 -20.59 -6.47 -4.88
CA PHE A 8 -20.72 -7.92 -4.72
C PHE A 8 -21.53 -8.50 -5.88
N SER A 9 -20.94 -9.39 -6.68
CA SER A 9 -21.71 -10.16 -7.67
C SER A 9 -22.38 -11.36 -7.00
N HIS A 10 -23.71 -11.33 -6.91
CA HIS A 10 -24.57 -12.51 -6.76
C HIS A 10 -25.38 -12.73 -8.06
N PRO A 11 -25.74 -13.98 -8.40
CA PRO A 11 -26.34 -14.30 -9.69
C PRO A 11 -27.81 -13.88 -9.79
N ARG A 12 -28.15 -13.39 -11.00
CA ARG A 12 -29.46 -13.01 -11.60
C ARG A 12 -30.76 -13.26 -10.82
N ALA A 13 -31.56 -12.19 -10.76
CA ALA A 13 -33.01 -12.23 -10.97
C ALA A 13 -33.45 -11.01 -11.81
N SER A 14 -34.47 -11.19 -12.64
CA SER A 14 -35.04 -10.27 -13.63
C SER A 14 -35.79 -9.08 -13.03
N SER A 15 -35.83 -7.95 -13.77
CA SER A 15 -37.05 -7.18 -14.16
C SER A 15 -36.76 -5.68 -14.36
N THR A 16 -36.84 -5.23 -15.62
CA THR A 16 -37.53 -4.04 -16.16
C THR A 16 -37.40 -2.64 -15.51
N THR A 17 -37.12 -1.64 -16.39
CA THR A 17 -37.73 -0.28 -16.45
C THR A 17 -36.86 0.96 -16.10
N THR A 18 -36.41 1.64 -17.18
CA THR A 18 -36.51 3.10 -17.47
C THR A 18 -35.56 4.15 -16.84
N LEU A 19 -34.68 4.67 -17.72
CA LEU A 19 -34.35 6.07 -18.08
C LEU A 19 -34.64 7.22 -17.08
N TYR A 20 -33.67 8.14 -16.91
CA TYR A 20 -33.82 9.58 -17.25
C TYR A 20 -32.47 10.34 -17.26
N ASN A 21 -32.29 11.17 -18.28
CA ASN A 21 -31.24 12.19 -18.48
C ASN A 21 -31.40 13.39 -17.51
N THR A 22 -30.36 14.23 -17.37
CA THR A 22 -30.33 15.63 -17.91
C THR A 22 -29.20 16.49 -17.32
N MET A 23 -28.60 17.27 -18.22
CA MET A 23 -27.50 18.22 -18.09
C MET A 23 -27.87 19.52 -17.35
N ALA A 24 -26.88 20.29 -16.86
CA ALA A 24 -26.84 21.74 -17.06
C ALA A 24 -25.46 22.34 -16.71
N SER A 25 -25.13 23.38 -17.47
CA SER A 25 -23.86 24.11 -17.64
C SER A 25 -23.98 25.55 -17.10
N ALA A 26 -22.86 26.22 -16.76
CA ALA A 26 -22.57 27.68 -16.87
C ALA A 26 -21.34 28.03 -15.97
N MET A 27 -20.13 28.33 -16.44
CA MET A 27 -19.59 29.54 -17.12
C MET A 27 -19.84 30.89 -16.41
N LEU A 28 -18.78 31.53 -15.85
CA LEU A 28 -18.13 32.76 -16.34
C LEU A 28 -16.98 33.26 -15.40
N ARG A 29 -15.98 33.93 -16.00
CA ARG A 29 -14.57 34.19 -15.59
C ARG A 29 -14.35 35.63 -15.03
N PRO A 30 -13.14 36.27 -15.06
CA PRO A 30 -11.86 36.07 -14.31
C PRO A 30 -11.26 37.39 -13.72
N PHE A 31 -10.19 37.34 -12.90
CA PHE A 31 -9.12 38.37 -12.89
C PHE A 31 -7.83 37.86 -12.19
N ALA A 32 -6.67 38.27 -12.70
CA ALA A 32 -5.35 37.69 -12.44
C ALA A 32 -4.45 38.57 -11.56
N GLN A 33 -3.44 37.99 -10.90
CA GLN A 33 -2.04 38.46 -10.92
C GLN A 33 -1.07 37.43 -10.30
N ARG A 34 0.21 37.56 -10.68
CA ARG A 34 1.20 36.52 -10.97
C ARG A 34 2.50 36.80 -10.21
N THR A 35 3.15 35.81 -9.62
CA THR A 35 4.64 35.72 -9.54
C THR A 35 5.13 34.27 -9.36
N SER A 36 5.96 33.83 -10.32
CA SER A 36 7.11 32.89 -10.30
C SER A 36 7.30 31.94 -9.09
N SER A 37 7.60 30.64 -9.21
CA SER A 37 8.51 29.93 -10.14
C SER A 37 8.10 28.45 -10.31
N ARG A 38 8.44 27.84 -11.46
CA ARG A 38 8.24 26.41 -11.78
C ARG A 38 9.36 25.57 -11.16
N VAL A 39 9.06 24.35 -10.68
CA VAL A 39 9.54 23.04 -11.21
C VAL A 39 8.65 21.91 -10.63
N GLY A 40 8.08 21.06 -11.51
CA GLY A 40 7.78 19.64 -11.22
C GLY A 40 6.38 19.20 -10.74
N SER A 41 5.39 19.18 -11.65
CA SER A 41 4.21 18.26 -11.63
C SER A 41 4.70 16.85 -12.05
N ALA A 42 4.15 15.68 -11.73
CA ALA A 42 2.86 15.15 -11.24
C ALA A 42 3.19 13.72 -10.71
N SER A 43 2.36 12.95 -10.01
CA SER A 43 0.91 12.96 -9.82
C SER A 43 0.64 12.06 -8.60
N SER A 44 -0.19 12.54 -7.67
CA SER A 44 -0.60 11.77 -6.50
C SER A 44 -1.64 10.76 -6.95
N PHE A 45 -1.37 9.46 -6.85
CA PHE A 45 -2.33 8.43 -7.25
C PHE A 45 -2.88 7.72 -6.01
N ARG A 46 -4.22 7.73 -5.85
CA ARG A 46 -4.93 7.05 -4.76
C ARG A 46 -5.18 5.59 -5.13
N ALA A 47 -4.87 4.65 -4.22
CA ALA A 47 -5.08 3.23 -4.47
C ALA A 47 -5.92 2.46 -3.44
N PHE A 48 -6.38 1.26 -3.81
CA PHE A 48 -7.24 0.36 -3.00
C PHE A 48 -6.80 -1.11 -3.13
N MET A 49 -6.78 -1.86 -2.02
CA MET A 49 -6.47 -3.31 -1.95
C MET A 49 -7.62 -4.13 -1.35
N SER A 50 -7.76 -5.43 -1.63
CA SER A 50 -8.81 -6.31 -1.04
C SER A 50 -8.37 -7.77 -1.01
N THR A 51 -8.76 -8.54 0.02
CA THR A 51 -8.45 -9.99 0.12
C THR A 51 -9.64 -10.81 0.68
N LYS A 52 -9.68 -12.14 0.42
CA LYS A 52 -10.75 -13.08 0.84
C LYS A 52 -10.17 -14.19 1.74
N SER A 53 -10.82 -14.61 2.83
CA SER A 53 -10.24 -15.54 3.84
C SER A 53 -10.60 -17.04 3.71
N GLY A 54 -9.67 -17.94 4.09
CA GLY A 54 -9.81 -19.41 4.17
C GLY A 54 -8.51 -20.13 4.64
N ASP A 55 -8.65 -21.21 5.43
CA ASP A 55 -7.69 -21.88 6.35
C ASP A 55 -6.46 -22.63 5.78
N ASP A 56 -5.52 -22.98 6.68
CA ASP A 56 -4.12 -23.42 6.44
C ASP A 56 -3.91 -24.87 5.93
N ALA A 57 -3.50 -24.97 4.67
CA ALA A 57 -2.54 -25.96 4.12
C ALA A 57 -2.24 -25.53 2.67
N LYS A 58 -1.04 -24.97 2.41
CA LYS A 58 -0.67 -24.37 1.10
C LYS A 58 -1.80 -23.48 0.56
N ARG A 59 -2.16 -22.45 1.34
CA ARG A 59 -3.22 -21.49 0.94
C ARG A 59 -2.89 -21.01 -0.47
N PRO A 60 -3.82 -21.09 -1.43
CA PRO A 60 -3.61 -20.46 -2.73
C PRO A 60 -3.27 -18.99 -2.45
N GLU A 61 -2.15 -18.53 -3.01
CA GLU A 61 -1.68 -17.17 -2.81
C GLU A 61 -2.83 -16.22 -3.10
N LYS A 62 -3.24 -15.47 -2.07
CA LYS A 62 -4.41 -14.60 -2.21
C LYS A 62 -4.03 -13.47 -3.13
N LEU A 63 -4.80 -13.31 -4.20
CA LEU A 63 -4.61 -12.18 -5.08
C LEU A 63 -5.01 -10.89 -4.37
N ALA A 64 -4.22 -9.86 -4.61
CA ALA A 64 -4.56 -8.49 -4.28
C ALA A 64 -4.40 -7.62 -5.53
N ARG A 65 -5.05 -6.46 -5.53
CA ARG A 65 -5.00 -5.51 -6.64
C ARG A 65 -4.64 -4.15 -6.11
N LEU A 66 -3.90 -3.40 -6.91
CA LEU A 66 -3.67 -1.97 -6.77
C LEU A 66 -4.46 -1.27 -7.86
N HIS A 67 -5.47 -0.51 -7.48
CA HIS A 67 -6.20 0.36 -8.41
C HIS A 67 -5.62 1.77 -8.34
N LEU A 68 -5.31 2.43 -9.44
CA LEU A 68 -4.83 3.81 -9.45
C LEU A 68 -5.92 4.75 -9.99
N GLU A 69 -5.83 6.05 -9.68
CA GLU A 69 -6.84 7.04 -10.09
C GLU A 69 -6.94 7.24 -11.62
N ASP A 70 -5.89 6.91 -12.37
CA ASP A 70 -5.87 6.95 -13.83
C ASP A 70 -6.60 5.76 -14.48
N GLY A 71 -7.12 4.83 -13.66
CA GLY A 71 -7.78 3.61 -14.09
C GLY A 71 -6.84 2.42 -14.23
N THR A 72 -5.52 2.59 -14.05
CA THR A 72 -4.55 1.49 -14.04
C THR A 72 -4.90 0.51 -12.92
N THR A 73 -4.86 -0.78 -13.22
CA THR A 73 -5.05 -1.85 -12.23
C THR A 73 -3.92 -2.85 -12.35
N LEU A 74 -3.15 -2.98 -11.27
CA LEU A 74 -2.11 -4.00 -11.14
C LEU A 74 -2.63 -5.12 -10.25
N THR A 75 -2.35 -6.37 -10.61
CA THR A 75 -2.72 -7.55 -9.81
C THR A 75 -1.44 -8.24 -9.39
N GLY A 76 -1.37 -8.61 -8.12
CA GLY A 76 -0.25 -9.38 -7.57
C GLY A 76 -0.70 -10.26 -6.42
N ARG A 77 0.27 -10.75 -5.65
CA ARG A 77 0.05 -11.69 -4.54
C ARG A 77 0.15 -10.99 -3.20
N SER A 78 -0.79 -11.29 -2.32
CA SER A 78 -0.85 -10.77 -0.97
C SER A 78 0.08 -11.56 -0.04
N PHE A 79 0.99 -10.88 0.65
CA PHE A 79 1.87 -11.48 1.66
C PHE A 79 1.77 -10.85 3.06
N GLY A 80 1.20 -9.65 3.17
CA GLY A 80 0.95 -8.94 4.43
C GLY A 80 -0.48 -9.10 4.96
N SER A 81 -0.98 -8.07 5.63
CA SER A 81 -2.38 -7.99 6.08
C SER A 81 -3.38 -8.10 4.93
N HIS A 82 -4.59 -8.47 5.31
CA HIS A 82 -5.72 -8.71 4.43
C HIS A 82 -6.67 -7.51 4.31
N GLU A 83 -6.26 -6.38 4.87
CA GLU A 83 -7.02 -5.15 4.90
C GLU A 83 -6.94 -4.34 3.61
N SER A 84 -8.01 -3.59 3.37
CA SER A 84 -8.08 -2.60 2.32
C SER A 84 -7.58 -1.27 2.83
N VAL A 85 -6.61 -0.69 2.15
CA VAL A 85 -6.09 0.63 2.49
C VAL A 85 -6.13 1.56 1.30
N GLU A 86 -6.09 2.84 1.62
CA GLU A 86 -5.90 3.92 0.65
C GLU A 86 -4.76 4.84 1.08
N GLY A 87 -4.10 5.40 0.08
CA GLY A 87 -2.97 6.29 0.28
C GLY A 87 -2.39 6.76 -1.04
N GLU A 88 -1.45 7.69 -0.94
CA GLU A 88 -0.64 8.14 -2.06
C GLU A 88 0.42 7.10 -2.39
N VAL A 89 0.47 6.63 -3.63
CA VAL A 89 1.53 5.71 -4.07
C VAL A 89 2.83 6.48 -4.30
N VAL A 90 3.88 6.11 -3.56
CA VAL A 90 5.24 6.65 -3.69
C VAL A 90 6.22 5.52 -3.98
N PHE A 91 7.39 5.86 -4.51
CA PHE A 91 8.48 4.89 -4.70
C PHE A 91 9.76 5.33 -4.00
N SER A 92 10.52 4.36 -3.49
CA SER A 92 11.84 4.56 -2.89
C SER A 92 12.90 3.76 -3.63
N THR A 93 14.02 4.42 -3.93
CA THR A 93 15.18 3.83 -4.61
C THR A 93 16.20 3.23 -3.64
N GLY A 94 15.90 3.21 -2.35
CA GLY A 94 16.71 2.50 -1.35
C GLY A 94 16.75 1.01 -1.67
N MET A 95 17.94 0.44 -1.86
CA MET A 95 18.09 -0.99 -2.15
C MET A 95 18.05 -1.86 -0.88
N VAL A 96 18.32 -1.26 0.27
CA VAL A 96 18.38 -1.88 1.60
C VAL A 96 17.67 -0.97 2.60
N GLY A 97 17.40 -1.49 3.79
CA GLY A 97 16.80 -0.72 4.87
C GLY A 97 15.27 -0.65 4.80
N TYR A 98 14.60 -1.74 4.38
CA TYR A 98 13.14 -1.78 4.34
C TYR A 98 12.49 -1.71 5.74
N PRO A 99 13.04 -2.27 6.85
CA PRO A 99 12.45 -2.04 8.17
C PRO A 99 12.52 -0.58 8.61
N GLU A 100 13.65 0.08 8.37
CA GLU A 100 13.88 1.50 8.65
C GLU A 100 12.94 2.36 7.79
N SER A 101 12.83 2.06 6.49
CA SER A 101 11.91 2.76 5.59
C SER A 101 10.44 2.60 6.00
N LEU A 102 10.02 1.41 6.45
CA LEU A 102 8.64 1.17 6.87
C LEU A 102 8.28 1.89 8.18
N THR A 103 9.27 2.11 9.05
CA THR A 103 9.10 2.79 10.34
C THR A 103 9.40 4.29 10.27
N ASP A 104 9.77 4.84 9.11
CA ASP A 104 9.94 6.29 8.98
C ASP A 104 8.57 7.01 9.00
N PRO A 105 8.33 7.93 9.96
CA PRO A 105 7.10 8.71 10.05
C PRO A 105 6.75 9.52 8.79
N SER A 106 7.72 9.79 7.91
CA SER A 106 7.53 10.52 6.66
C SER A 106 6.59 9.81 5.67
N TYR A 107 6.47 8.49 5.74
CA TYR A 107 5.59 7.67 4.89
C TYR A 107 4.14 7.57 5.39
N GLN A 108 3.77 8.33 6.43
CA GLN A 108 2.41 8.32 6.97
C GLN A 108 1.37 8.65 5.88
N GLY A 109 0.43 7.73 5.63
CA GLY A 109 -0.63 7.91 4.63
C GLY A 109 -0.22 7.53 3.20
N GLN A 110 0.99 7.00 3.01
CA GLN A 110 1.54 6.61 1.72
C GLN A 110 1.61 5.10 1.55
N ILE A 111 1.46 4.64 0.31
CA ILE A 111 1.69 3.26 -0.12
C ILE A 111 3.10 3.21 -0.71
N LEU A 112 4.00 2.50 -0.04
CA LEU A 112 5.42 2.49 -0.36
C LEU A 112 5.74 1.42 -1.41
N THR A 113 6.32 1.84 -2.53
CA THR A 113 6.84 0.93 -3.57
C THR A 113 8.35 0.88 -3.48
N LEU A 114 8.92 -0.29 -3.21
CA LEU A 114 10.38 -0.47 -3.21
C LEU A 114 10.85 -0.89 -4.59
N THR A 115 11.89 -0.23 -5.09
CA THR A 115 12.50 -0.62 -6.37
C THR A 115 13.55 -1.73 -6.20
N SER A 116 13.84 -2.16 -4.97
CA SER A 116 14.77 -3.26 -4.72
C SER A 116 14.19 -4.57 -5.27
N PRO A 117 14.95 -5.36 -6.04
CA PRO A 117 14.41 -6.50 -6.77
C PRO A 117 13.96 -7.64 -5.85
N MET A 118 14.53 -7.77 -4.65
CA MET A 118 14.21 -8.83 -3.70
C MET A 118 14.10 -8.24 -2.28
N VAL A 119 12.90 -8.31 -1.70
CA VAL A 119 12.58 -7.71 -0.40
C VAL A 119 12.18 -8.80 0.61
N GLY A 120 12.57 -8.64 1.88
CA GLY A 120 12.28 -9.62 2.95
C GLY A 120 13.38 -10.66 3.18
N ASN A 121 14.43 -10.66 2.35
CA ASN A 121 15.53 -11.64 2.39
C ASN A 121 16.32 -11.65 3.72
N TYR A 122 16.40 -10.52 4.43
CA TYR A 122 17.06 -10.44 5.74
C TYR A 122 16.10 -10.40 6.92
N GLY A 123 14.79 -10.60 6.68
CA GLY A 123 13.77 -10.63 7.72
C GLY A 123 13.66 -9.32 8.49
N VAL A 124 13.03 -9.39 9.65
CA VAL A 124 12.81 -8.23 10.53
C VAL A 124 13.55 -8.47 11.85
N PRO A 125 14.34 -7.48 12.33
CA PRO A 125 14.98 -7.55 13.64
C PRO A 125 14.01 -7.69 14.81
N ASP A 126 14.52 -8.04 15.98
CA ASP A 126 13.72 -8.04 17.20
C ASP A 126 13.27 -6.62 17.56
N ARG A 127 11.94 -6.41 17.52
CA ARG A 127 11.25 -5.14 17.80
C ARG A 127 11.25 -4.76 19.28
N THR A 128 11.58 -5.68 20.18
CA THR A 128 11.62 -5.43 21.63
C THR A 128 12.96 -4.85 22.10
N VAL A 129 14.00 -4.94 21.26
CA VAL A 129 15.34 -4.47 21.62
C VAL A 129 15.40 -2.96 21.58
N LYS A 130 15.78 -2.39 22.73
CA LYS A 130 15.96 -0.94 22.91
C LYS A 130 17.42 -0.57 23.12
N ASP A 131 17.77 0.66 22.77
CA ASP A 131 19.06 1.25 23.06
C ASP A 131 19.16 1.77 24.51
N GLU A 132 20.28 2.40 24.85
CA GLU A 132 20.54 3.00 26.16
C GLU A 132 19.57 4.15 26.51
N TRP A 133 18.92 4.74 25.51
CA TRP A 133 17.95 5.83 25.64
C TRP A 133 16.50 5.32 25.67
N GLY A 134 16.27 4.01 25.57
CA GLY A 134 14.96 3.39 25.56
C GLY A 134 14.22 3.48 24.22
N LEU A 135 14.92 3.82 23.13
CA LEU A 135 14.40 3.89 21.77
C LEU A 135 14.58 2.54 21.05
N PRO A 136 13.73 2.21 20.05
CA PRO A 136 13.91 1.03 19.22
C PRO A 136 15.31 1.03 18.59
N LYS A 137 16.09 -0.05 18.79
CA LYS A 137 17.49 -0.07 18.36
C LYS A 137 17.67 -0.21 16.84
N TYR A 138 16.71 -0.82 16.16
CA TYR A 138 16.81 -1.23 14.76
C TYR A 138 15.72 -0.62 13.86
N PHE A 139 14.98 0.36 14.36
CA PHE A 139 13.83 0.96 13.70
C PHE A 139 13.85 2.47 13.91
N GLU A 140 13.27 3.22 12.96
CA GLU A 140 13.21 4.70 13.02
C GLU A 140 12.05 5.19 13.90
N SER A 141 11.09 4.31 14.23
CA SER A 141 10.00 4.58 15.16
C SER A 141 9.44 3.29 15.77
N ASP A 142 8.36 3.41 16.54
CA ASP A 142 7.73 2.33 17.30
C ASP A 142 6.75 1.45 16.51
N ARG A 143 6.42 1.83 15.26
CA ARG A 143 5.43 1.12 14.43
C ARG A 143 5.68 1.29 12.93
N ILE A 144 4.94 0.55 12.11
CA ILE A 144 4.91 0.81 10.66
C ILE A 144 4.06 2.07 10.37
N HIS A 145 4.62 2.99 9.60
CA HIS A 145 3.94 4.23 9.18
C HIS A 145 3.38 4.15 7.76
N ALA A 146 4.02 3.38 6.87
CA ALA A 146 3.51 3.12 5.53
C ALA A 146 2.16 2.39 5.59
N LYS A 147 1.23 2.78 4.72
CA LYS A 147 -0.12 2.19 4.63
C LYS A 147 -0.12 0.83 3.96
N ALA A 148 0.77 0.60 3.01
CA ALA A 148 0.97 -0.68 2.33
C ALA A 148 2.39 -0.74 1.78
N LEU A 149 2.82 -1.96 1.46
CA LEU A 149 4.10 -2.23 0.81
C LEU A 149 3.90 -2.91 -0.54
N LEU A 150 4.49 -2.34 -1.59
CA LEU A 150 4.54 -2.90 -2.93
C LEU A 150 5.99 -3.29 -3.26
N VAL A 151 6.20 -4.54 -3.67
CA VAL A 151 7.52 -5.07 -4.00
C VAL A 151 7.43 -5.88 -5.29
N GLN A 152 8.54 -6.00 -6.00
CA GLN A 152 8.59 -6.87 -7.17
C GLN A 152 8.65 -8.35 -6.77
N ASP A 153 9.61 -8.72 -5.92
CA ASP A 153 9.75 -10.09 -5.40
C ASP A 153 9.83 -10.09 -3.87
N TYR A 154 9.02 -10.94 -3.25
CA TYR A 154 9.00 -11.14 -1.80
C TYR A 154 9.68 -12.45 -1.43
N SER A 155 10.71 -12.36 -0.60
CA SER A 155 11.40 -13.52 -0.07
C SER A 155 10.65 -14.11 1.13
N HIS A 156 10.01 -15.26 0.95
CA HIS A 156 9.33 -15.99 2.01
C HIS A 156 10.28 -16.53 3.09
N HIS A 157 11.54 -16.78 2.73
CA HIS A 157 12.57 -17.30 3.61
C HIS A 157 13.62 -16.24 3.86
N TYR A 158 13.71 -15.76 5.09
CA TYR A 158 14.76 -14.83 5.49
C TYR A 158 15.99 -15.56 6.02
N SER A 159 17.16 -14.93 5.86
CA SER A 159 18.41 -15.39 6.44
C SER A 159 19.30 -14.20 6.78
N HIS A 160 19.35 -13.86 8.07
CA HIS A 160 20.23 -12.83 8.60
C HIS A 160 20.45 -13.08 10.10
N TRP A 161 21.66 -12.83 10.60
CA TRP A 161 22.03 -13.12 11.99
C TRP A 161 21.16 -12.38 13.03
N ASN A 162 20.61 -11.23 12.63
CA ASN A 162 19.77 -10.38 13.47
C ASN A 162 18.27 -10.55 13.19
N ALA A 163 17.84 -11.49 12.34
CA ALA A 163 16.43 -11.66 12.02
C ALA A 163 15.69 -12.43 13.12
N ALA A 164 14.54 -11.92 13.54
CA ALA A 164 13.66 -12.55 14.53
C ALA A 164 12.32 -13.01 13.95
N SER A 165 11.85 -12.39 12.85
CA SER A 165 10.59 -12.73 12.19
C SER A 165 10.63 -12.45 10.69
N SER A 166 9.64 -12.97 9.95
CA SER A 166 9.49 -12.66 8.53
C SER A 166 8.86 -11.28 8.34
N LEU A 167 9.17 -10.62 7.23
CA LEU A 167 8.54 -9.34 6.88
C LEU A 167 7.02 -9.48 6.71
N GLY A 168 6.55 -10.57 6.09
CA GLY A 168 5.13 -10.81 5.93
C GLY A 168 4.38 -10.96 7.25
N ASP A 169 4.99 -11.59 8.26
CA ASP A 169 4.35 -11.74 9.57
C ASP A 169 4.30 -10.42 10.33
N TRP A 170 5.37 -9.61 10.26
CA TRP A 170 5.35 -8.26 10.83
C TRP A 170 4.26 -7.38 10.20
N LEU A 171 4.11 -7.41 8.87
CA LEU A 171 3.06 -6.70 8.17
C LEU A 171 1.65 -7.15 8.60
N LYS A 172 1.43 -8.45 8.82
CA LYS A 172 0.14 -8.96 9.33
C LYS A 172 -0.13 -8.51 10.76
N GLU A 173 0.88 -8.55 11.62
CA GLU A 173 0.78 -8.12 13.03
C GLU A 173 0.38 -6.64 13.14
N GLU A 174 0.90 -5.78 12.26
CA GLU A 174 0.62 -4.33 12.23
C GLU A 174 -0.59 -3.97 11.37
N GLY A 175 -1.27 -4.94 10.76
CA GLY A 175 -2.42 -4.68 9.89
C GLY A 175 -2.06 -4.04 8.53
N VAL A 176 -0.79 -4.07 8.12
CA VAL A 176 -0.31 -3.44 6.88
C VAL A 176 -0.35 -4.43 5.71
N PRO A 177 -1.11 -4.17 4.64
CA PRO A 177 -1.14 -5.03 3.47
C PRO A 177 0.14 -4.94 2.64
N GLY A 178 0.48 -6.03 1.95
CA GLY A 178 1.60 -6.09 1.02
C GLY A 178 1.25 -6.82 -0.27
N ILE A 179 1.73 -6.32 -1.42
CA ILE A 179 1.62 -6.96 -2.76
C ILE A 179 3.02 -7.26 -3.31
N SER A 180 3.20 -8.48 -3.85
CA SER A 180 4.34 -8.86 -4.68
C SER A 180 3.90 -9.26 -6.10
N ASP A 181 4.88 -9.40 -7.02
CA ASP A 181 4.79 -9.72 -8.47
C ASP A 181 4.79 -8.51 -9.42
#